data_AF-A0A7K6E7R8-F1
#
_entry.id   AF-A0A7K6E7R8-F1
#
_cell.length_a   1.000
_cell.length_b   1.000
_cell.length_c   1.000
_cell.angle_alpha   90.00
_cell.angle_beta   90.00
_cell.angle_gamma   90.00
#
_symmetry.space_group_name_H-M   'P 1'
#
loop_
_entity.id
_entity.type
_entity.pdbx_description
1 polymer ?
#
loop_
_entity_poly.entity_id
_entity_poly.type
_entity_poly.pdbx_seq_one_letter_code
_entity_poly.pdbx_strand_id
1 'polypeptide(L)'
;GIISLISLAVLSYERYCTMTRTTEADTTNYRKTWTGIILSWTYSLLWTVPPLLGWSSYGPEGPGITCSVNWHSKDANNASYIVCLFIFCLVIPFAIIVYSYGKLLCAVRQVSSMHKGPGRAREQRILVMVVVMVVCFLLCWLPYAAVALIATFGRPGLISPAASIIPAILAKSSTVYNPIIYVFLNKQVCEML
;
A
#
# COMPACT_ATOMS: atom_id res chain seq x y z
N GLY A 1 -2.26 -7.17 -2.78
CA GLY A 1 -2.14 -5.71 -3.00
C GLY A 1 -2.68 -4.92 -1.83
N ILE A 2 -4.01 -4.83 -1.71
CA ILE A 2 -4.71 -3.96 -0.75
C ILE A 2 -4.21 -4.12 0.69
N ILE A 3 -4.20 -5.35 1.23
CA ILE A 3 -3.74 -5.60 2.60
C ILE A 3 -2.31 -5.14 2.85
N SER A 4 -1.43 -5.26 1.85
CA SER A 4 -0.03 -4.83 1.97
C SER A 4 0.07 -3.31 2.08
N LEU A 5 -0.68 -2.56 1.27
CA LEU A 5 -0.65 -1.09 1.31
C LEU A 5 -1.29 -0.55 2.58
N ILE A 6 -2.42 -1.14 3.01
CA ILE A 6 -3.09 -0.75 4.26
C ILE A 6 -2.20 -1.04 5.47
N SER A 7 -1.53 -2.21 5.50
CA SER A 7 -0.58 -2.53 6.56
C SER A 7 0.59 -1.54 6.60
N LEU A 8 1.11 -1.13 5.44
CA LEU A 8 2.12 -0.08 5.34
C LEU A 8 1.60 1.27 5.87
N ALA A 9 0.35 1.63 5.57
CA ALA A 9 -0.27 2.86 6.06
C ALA A 9 -0.45 2.85 7.60
N VAL A 10 -0.96 1.75 8.15
CA VAL A 10 -1.12 1.56 9.61
C VAL A 10 0.24 1.62 10.30
N LEU A 11 1.25 0.92 9.78
CA LEU A 11 2.61 0.95 10.32
C LEU A 11 3.19 2.37 10.29
N SER A 12 3.00 3.09 9.20
CA SER A 12 3.50 4.47 9.05
C SER A 12 2.86 5.41 10.08
N TYR A 13 1.56 5.25 10.31
CA TYR A 13 0.81 6.03 11.29
C TYR A 13 1.20 5.68 12.74
N GLU A 14 1.37 4.40 13.05
CA GLU A 14 1.82 3.93 14.37
C GLU A 14 3.21 4.47 14.71
N ARG A 15 4.13 4.47 13.73
CA ARG A 15 5.48 5.03 13.87
C ARG A 15 5.44 6.53 14.14
N TYR A 16 4.62 7.27 13.40
CA TYR A 16 4.40 8.68 13.66
C TYR A 16 3.89 8.94 15.09
N CYS A 17 2.89 8.18 15.55
CA CYS A 17 2.34 8.33 16.91
C CYS A 17 3.37 8.00 18.00
N THR A 18 4.13 6.91 17.81
CA THR A 18 5.14 6.45 18.77
C THR A 18 6.29 7.44 18.89
N MET A 19 6.62 8.15 17.82
CA MET A 19 7.73 9.10 17.82
C MET A 19 7.33 10.50 18.32
N THR A 20 6.05 10.88 18.18
CA THR A 20 5.51 12.14 18.70
C THR A 20 5.09 12.06 20.17
N ARG A 21 4.75 10.86 20.66
CA ARG A 21 4.45 10.62 22.07
C ARG A 21 5.66 9.97 22.73
N THR A 22 6.12 10.50 23.86
CA THR A 22 7.07 9.83 24.77
C THR A 22 6.42 8.57 25.35
N THR A 23 6.30 7.53 24.53
CA THR A 23 5.54 6.33 24.87
C THR A 23 6.49 5.36 25.54
N GLU A 24 6.34 5.20 26.86
CA GLU A 24 7.00 4.10 27.56
C GLU A 24 6.48 2.75 27.04
N ALA A 25 7.34 1.73 27.03
CA ALA A 25 7.01 0.41 26.54
C ALA A 25 5.99 -0.27 27.48
N ASP A 26 4.70 -0.08 27.20
CA ASP A 26 3.60 -0.67 27.97
C ASP A 26 2.90 -1.79 27.20
N THR A 27 2.36 -2.78 27.92
CA THR A 27 1.54 -3.90 27.44
C THR A 27 0.38 -3.47 26.53
N THR A 28 -0.10 -2.23 26.69
CA THR A 28 -1.07 -1.56 25.81
C THR A 28 -0.62 -1.52 24.33
N ASN A 29 0.68 -1.58 24.03
CA ASN A 29 1.19 -1.64 22.65
C ASN A 29 0.72 -2.89 21.91
N TYR A 30 0.72 -4.06 22.55
CA TYR A 30 0.34 -5.31 21.89
C TYR A 30 -1.14 -5.30 21.46
N ARG A 31 -2.01 -4.71 22.29
CA ARG A 31 -3.44 -4.51 21.94
C ARG A 31 -3.61 -3.57 20.75
N LYS A 32 -2.84 -2.48 20.68
CA LYS A 32 -2.86 -1.54 19.56
C LYS A 32 -2.39 -2.20 18.27
N THR A 33 -1.30 -2.97 18.31
CA THR A 33 -0.79 -3.71 17.15
C THR A 33 -1.82 -4.73 16.65
N TRP A 34 -2.41 -5.55 17.53
CA TRP A 34 -3.47 -6.48 17.14
C TRP A 34 -4.69 -5.77 16.53
N THR A 35 -5.11 -4.66 17.12
CA THR A 35 -6.19 -3.83 16.58
C THR A 35 -5.85 -3.37 15.15
N GLY A 36 -4.64 -2.89 14.92
CA GLY A 36 -4.18 -2.48 13.58
C GLY A 36 -4.18 -3.62 12.56
N ILE A 37 -3.78 -4.83 12.97
CA ILE A 37 -3.83 -6.03 12.12
C ILE A 37 -5.28 -6.37 11.76
N ILE A 38 -6.16 -6.48 12.75
CA ILE A 38 -7.58 -6.84 12.55
C ILE A 38 -8.27 -5.80 11.65
N LEU A 39 -8.01 -4.50 11.87
CA LEU A 39 -8.53 -3.43 11.03
C LEU A 39 -8.02 -3.53 9.59
N SER A 40 -6.74 -3.86 9.38
CA SER A 40 -6.17 -4.01 8.04
C SER A 40 -6.81 -5.17 7.27
N TRP A 41 -7.05 -6.30 7.94
CA TRP A 41 -7.70 -7.47 7.36
C TRP A 41 -9.16 -7.21 7.04
N THR A 42 -9.93 -6.68 8.01
CA THR A 42 -11.35 -6.36 7.82
C THR A 42 -11.56 -5.33 6.71
N TYR A 43 -10.73 -4.28 6.67
CA TYR A 43 -10.76 -3.30 5.59
C TYR A 43 -10.43 -3.92 4.22
N SER A 44 -9.45 -4.82 4.16
CA SER A 44 -9.11 -5.50 2.91
C SER A 44 -10.26 -6.37 2.42
N LEU A 45 -10.89 -7.14 3.32
CA LEU A 45 -12.05 -7.97 2.99
C LEU A 45 -13.24 -7.13 2.54
N LEU A 46 -13.50 -6.00 3.19
CA LEU A 46 -14.56 -5.06 2.83
C LEU A 46 -14.46 -4.62 1.36
N TRP A 47 -13.25 -4.49 0.82
CA TRP A 47 -13.00 -4.08 -0.56
C TRP A 47 -12.64 -5.23 -1.51
N THR A 48 -12.61 -6.49 -1.08
CA THR A 48 -12.39 -7.65 -1.99
C THR A 48 -13.58 -8.58 -2.08
N VAL A 49 -14.50 -8.53 -1.12
CA VAL A 49 -15.74 -9.34 -1.12
C VAL A 49 -16.84 -8.78 -2.03
N PRO A 50 -17.05 -7.46 -2.20
CA PRO A 50 -18.19 -6.93 -2.96
C PRO A 50 -18.40 -7.50 -4.39
N PRO A 51 -17.35 -7.78 -5.19
CA PRO A 51 -17.52 -8.41 -6.51
C PRO A 51 -18.06 -9.83 -6.47
N LEU A 52 -18.01 -10.51 -5.32
CA LEU A 52 -18.64 -11.81 -5.10
C LEU A 52 -20.13 -11.67 -4.75
N LEU A 53 -20.55 -10.49 -4.30
CA LEU A 53 -21.92 -10.18 -3.85
C LEU A 53 -22.69 -9.34 -4.89
N GLY A 54 -22.12 -9.11 -6.08
CA GLY A 54 -22.77 -8.44 -7.20
C GLY A 54 -22.37 -6.98 -7.44
N TRP A 55 -21.51 -6.38 -6.59
CA TRP A 55 -20.93 -5.07 -6.87
C TRP A 55 -19.61 -5.22 -7.63
N SER A 56 -19.66 -5.06 -8.95
CA SER A 56 -18.64 -5.52 -9.90
C SER A 56 -18.61 -7.05 -10.06
N SER A 57 -17.72 -7.57 -10.90
CA SER A 57 -17.42 -9.00 -11.00
C SER A 57 -15.92 -9.29 -11.10
N TYR A 58 -15.53 -10.51 -10.74
CA TYR A 58 -14.21 -11.05 -11.07
C TYR A 58 -14.27 -11.80 -12.40
N GLY A 59 -13.27 -11.62 -13.24
CA GLY A 59 -13.18 -12.27 -14.54
C GLY A 59 -11.74 -12.39 -15.04
N PRO A 60 -11.53 -13.12 -16.15
CA PRO A 60 -10.23 -13.21 -16.79
C PRO A 60 -9.76 -11.83 -17.29
N GLU A 61 -8.48 -11.53 -17.10
CA GLU A 61 -7.79 -10.34 -17.61
C GLU A 61 -6.79 -10.69 -18.72
N GLY A 62 -6.53 -9.76 -19.63
CA GLY A 62 -5.53 -9.90 -20.69
C GLY A 62 -5.80 -11.12 -21.59
N PRO A 63 -4.82 -12.04 -21.78
CA PRO A 63 -4.99 -13.24 -22.61
C PRO A 63 -5.82 -14.35 -21.94
N GLY A 64 -6.37 -14.13 -20.74
CA GLY A 64 -7.25 -15.08 -20.06
C GLY A 64 -6.56 -16.09 -19.14
N ILE A 65 -5.27 -15.89 -18.83
CA ILE A 65 -4.48 -16.76 -17.95
C ILE A 65 -4.48 -16.30 -16.48
N THR A 66 -4.98 -15.10 -16.22
CA THR A 66 -5.05 -14.48 -14.89
C THR A 66 -6.44 -13.91 -14.67
N CYS A 67 -6.88 -13.83 -13.41
CA CYS A 67 -8.16 -13.22 -13.05
C CYS A 67 -7.94 -11.92 -12.28
N SER A 68 -8.86 -10.98 -12.48
CA SER A 68 -8.95 -9.73 -11.73
C SER A 68 -10.34 -9.13 -11.78
N VAL A 69 -10.52 -7.94 -11.24
CA VAL A 69 -11.78 -7.19 -11.28
C VAL A 69 -12.10 -6.83 -12.73
N ASN A 70 -13.38 -6.93 -13.12
CA ASN A 70 -13.83 -6.61 -14.46
C ASN A 70 -13.87 -5.09 -14.71
N TRP A 71 -12.76 -4.54 -15.21
CA TRP A 71 -12.68 -3.14 -15.69
C TRP A 71 -12.91 -2.97 -17.20
N HIS A 72 -13.26 -4.04 -17.91
CA HIS A 72 -13.60 -3.97 -19.32
C HIS A 72 -15.10 -3.68 -19.53
N SER A 73 -15.96 -4.11 -18.60
CA SER A 73 -17.36 -3.72 -18.61
C SER A 73 -17.50 -2.21 -18.36
N LYS A 74 -18.36 -1.58 -19.17
CA LYS A 74 -18.71 -0.16 -19.05
C LYS A 74 -19.92 0.10 -18.15
N ASP A 75 -20.45 -0.93 -17.51
CA ASP A 75 -21.61 -0.77 -16.61
C ASP A 75 -21.25 0.15 -15.46
N ALA A 76 -22.19 1.03 -15.07
CA ALA A 76 -22.02 1.93 -13.94
C ALA A 76 -21.68 1.18 -12.63
N ASN A 77 -22.16 -0.05 -12.48
CA ASN A 77 -21.85 -0.92 -11.35
C ASN A 77 -20.34 -1.27 -11.27
N ASN A 78 -19.73 -1.69 -12.39
CA ASN A 78 -18.29 -2.01 -12.44
C ASN A 78 -17.45 -0.72 -12.33
N ALA A 79 -17.82 0.33 -13.06
CA ALA A 79 -17.11 1.59 -13.06
C ALA A 79 -17.09 2.25 -11.67
N SER A 80 -18.23 2.29 -10.97
CA SER A 80 -18.31 2.84 -9.59
C SER A 80 -17.41 2.09 -8.63
N TYR A 81 -17.37 0.75 -8.71
CA TYR A 81 -16.50 -0.07 -7.88
C TYR A 81 -15.01 0.22 -8.11
N ILE A 82 -14.60 0.37 -9.38
CA ILE A 82 -13.21 0.67 -9.74
C ILE A 82 -12.78 2.05 -9.24
N VAL A 83 -13.67 3.05 -9.32
CA VAL A 83 -13.44 4.37 -8.73
C VAL A 83 -13.28 4.27 -7.22
N CYS A 84 -14.14 3.51 -6.55
CA CYS A 84 -14.03 3.26 -5.11
C CYS A 84 -12.69 2.60 -4.76
N LEU A 85 -12.26 1.56 -5.48
CA LEU A 85 -10.96 0.93 -5.25
C LEU A 85 -9.80 1.92 -5.43
N PHE A 86 -9.84 2.76 -6.46
CA PHE A 86 -8.80 3.76 -6.68
C PHE A 86 -8.73 4.78 -5.52
N ILE A 87 -9.88 5.28 -5.06
CA ILE A 87 -9.91 6.28 -3.98
C ILE A 87 -9.56 5.64 -2.63
N PHE A 88 -10.27 4.58 -2.24
CA PHE A 88 -10.21 4.01 -0.90
C PHE A 88 -9.06 3.02 -0.71
N CYS A 89 -8.60 2.35 -1.77
CA CYS A 89 -7.53 1.34 -1.68
C CYS A 89 -6.19 1.81 -2.23
N LEU A 90 -6.09 2.99 -2.85
CA LEU A 90 -4.83 3.57 -3.32
C LEU A 90 -4.62 4.99 -2.80
N VAL A 91 -5.50 5.95 -3.13
CA VAL A 91 -5.30 7.38 -2.82
C VAL A 91 -5.30 7.65 -1.32
N ILE A 92 -6.32 7.19 -0.58
CA ILE A 92 -6.42 7.43 0.87
C ILE A 92 -5.25 6.78 1.63
N PRO A 93 -4.93 5.48 1.44
CA PRO A 93 -3.80 4.86 2.12
C PRO A 93 -2.48 5.57 1.81
N PHE A 94 -2.28 5.98 0.56
CA PHE A 94 -1.10 6.74 0.16
C PHE A 94 -1.04 8.13 0.83
N ALA A 95 -2.16 8.85 0.91
CA ALA A 95 -2.22 10.12 1.60
C ALA A 95 -1.89 9.99 3.09
N ILE A 96 -2.38 8.95 3.76
CA ILE A 96 -2.06 8.66 5.18
C ILE A 96 -0.55 8.44 5.35
N ILE A 97 0.06 7.67 4.45
CA ILE A 97 1.50 7.40 4.43
C ILE A 97 2.28 8.71 4.28
N VAL A 98 1.98 9.51 3.25
CA VAL A 98 2.65 10.78 2.97
C VAL A 98 2.48 11.77 4.12
N TYR A 99 1.27 11.88 4.67
CA TYR A 99 0.99 12.74 5.81
C TYR A 99 1.77 12.34 7.06
N SER A 100 1.72 11.06 7.43
CA SER A 100 2.41 10.53 8.60
C SER A 100 3.92 10.76 8.50
N TYR A 101 4.50 10.52 7.33
CA TYR A 101 5.93 10.76 7.09
C TYR A 101 6.32 12.22 6.97
N GLY A 102 5.50 13.05 6.34
CA GLY A 102 5.73 14.49 6.28
C GLY A 102 5.81 15.10 7.68
N LYS A 103 4.85 14.77 8.55
CA LYS A 103 4.85 15.20 9.95
C LYS A 103 6.04 14.65 10.73
N LEU A 104 6.43 13.39 10.48
CA LEU A 104 7.58 12.77 11.11
C LEU A 104 8.90 13.46 10.72
N LEU A 105 9.10 13.77 9.44
CA LEU A 105 10.25 14.53 8.95
C LEU A 105 10.28 15.96 9.52
N CYS A 106 9.13 16.63 9.61
CA CYS A 106 9.02 17.94 10.24
C CYS A 106 9.43 17.89 11.72
N ALA A 107 8.94 16.90 12.48
CA ALA A 107 9.32 16.71 13.88
C ALA A 107 10.84 16.44 14.03
N VAL A 108 11.41 15.58 13.19
CA VAL A 108 12.85 15.30 13.16
C VAL A 108 13.67 16.56 12.84
N ARG A 109 13.21 17.40 11.91
CA ARG A 109 13.90 18.65 11.55
C ARG A 109 13.85 19.67 12.68
N GLN A 110 12.72 19.82 13.35
CA GLN A 110 12.59 20.74 14.50
C GLN A 110 13.52 20.35 15.66
N VAL A 111 13.64 19.06 15.95
CA VAL A 111 14.53 18.55 17.04
C VAL A 111 16.01 18.49 16.60
N SER A 112 16.30 18.58 15.29
CA SER A 112 17.67 18.55 14.75
C SER A 112 18.54 19.73 15.13
N SER A 113 17.90 20.82 15.56
CA SER A 113 18.60 21.99 16.10
C SER A 113 19.30 21.70 17.43
N MET A 114 18.98 20.59 18.13
CA MET A 114 19.45 20.40 19.51
C MET A 114 20.14 19.05 19.83
N HIS A 115 19.86 17.91 19.19
CA HIS A 115 20.49 16.62 19.59
C HIS A 115 20.80 15.65 18.41
N LYS A 116 22.08 15.25 18.27
CA LYS A 116 22.57 14.20 17.35
C LYS A 116 22.88 12.90 18.13
N GLY A 117 21.88 12.05 18.35
CA GLY A 117 22.04 10.75 19.03
C GLY A 117 21.85 9.53 18.10
N PRO A 118 22.33 8.34 18.47
CA PRO A 118 22.24 7.11 17.66
C PRO A 118 20.80 6.62 17.39
N GLY A 119 19.83 6.95 18.26
CA GLY A 119 18.41 6.65 18.02
C GLY A 119 17.85 7.32 16.75
N ARG A 120 18.34 8.52 16.42
CA ARG A 120 17.92 9.30 15.24
C ARG A 120 18.32 8.64 13.92
N ALA A 121 19.50 8.03 13.86
CA ALA A 121 19.96 7.33 12.67
C ALA A 121 19.14 6.04 12.41
N ARG A 122 18.71 5.37 13.49
CA ARG A 122 17.81 4.21 13.41
C ARG A 122 16.43 4.61 12.90
N GLU A 123 15.87 5.72 13.40
CA GLU A 123 14.58 6.25 12.94
C GLU A 123 14.64 6.71 11.48
N GLN A 124 15.69 7.44 11.08
CA GLN A 124 15.90 7.81 9.68
C GLN A 124 16.03 6.60 8.75
N ARG A 125 16.67 5.53 9.20
CA ARG A 125 16.74 4.27 8.42
C ARG A 125 15.36 3.67 8.23
N ILE A 126 14.54 3.58 9.28
CA ILE A 126 13.16 3.06 9.20
C ILE A 126 12.31 3.94 8.25
N LEU A 127 12.46 5.26 8.34
CA LEU A 127 11.82 6.21 7.42
C LEU A 127 12.17 5.93 5.96
N VAL A 128 13.48 5.82 5.65
CA VAL A 128 13.96 5.52 4.30
C VAL A 128 13.43 4.17 3.83
N MET A 129 13.44 3.14 4.69
CA MET A 129 12.89 1.84 4.35
C MET A 129 11.44 1.93 3.89
N VAL A 130 10.56 2.56 4.67
CA VAL A 130 9.14 2.59 4.31
C VAL A 130 8.89 3.48 3.10
N VAL A 131 9.60 4.61 2.94
CA VAL A 131 9.53 5.43 1.72
C VAL A 131 9.91 4.59 0.49
N VAL A 132 10.99 3.82 0.56
CA VAL A 132 11.42 2.92 -0.52
C VAL A 132 10.34 1.87 -0.80
N MET A 133 9.76 1.23 0.23
CA MET A 133 8.66 0.28 0.06
C MET A 133 7.45 0.89 -0.65
N VAL A 134 7.07 2.11 -0.28
CA VAL A 134 5.92 2.81 -0.86
C VAL A 134 6.19 3.20 -2.30
N VAL A 135 7.38 3.73 -2.61
CA VAL A 135 7.79 4.05 -3.98
C VAL A 135 7.80 2.79 -4.83
N CYS A 136 8.38 1.68 -4.35
CA CYS A 136 8.36 0.41 -5.05
C CYS A 136 6.92 -0.09 -5.28
N PHE A 137 6.05 0.00 -4.27
CA PHE A 137 4.63 -0.36 -4.43
C PHE A 137 3.95 0.47 -5.51
N LEU A 138 4.11 1.80 -5.50
CA LEU A 138 3.52 2.69 -6.50
C LEU A 138 4.06 2.42 -7.90
N LEU A 139 5.37 2.25 -8.06
CA LEU A 139 5.97 1.91 -9.35
C LEU A 139 5.40 0.60 -9.90
N CYS A 140 5.08 -0.34 -9.02
CA CYS A 140 4.49 -1.61 -9.42
C CYS A 140 2.99 -1.51 -9.74
N TRP A 141 2.23 -0.74 -8.97
CA TRP A 141 0.77 -0.71 -9.04
C TRP A 141 0.21 0.38 -9.97
N LEU A 142 0.89 1.52 -10.12
CA LEU A 142 0.39 2.63 -10.92
C LEU A 142 0.21 2.28 -12.41
N PRO A 143 1.12 1.54 -13.08
CA PRO A 143 0.90 1.13 -14.46
C PRO A 143 -0.38 0.30 -14.63
N TYR A 144 -0.65 -0.59 -13.68
CA TYR A 144 -1.85 -1.44 -13.69
C TYR A 144 -3.12 -0.64 -13.38
N ALA A 145 -3.07 0.27 -12.40
CA ALA A 145 -4.18 1.17 -12.09
C ALA A 145 -4.51 2.08 -13.29
N ALA A 146 -3.50 2.59 -13.98
CA ALA A 146 -3.69 3.39 -15.19
C ALA A 146 -4.36 2.57 -16.31
N VAL A 147 -3.90 1.35 -16.55
CA VAL A 147 -4.54 0.41 -17.50
C VAL A 147 -6.00 0.14 -17.12
N ALA A 148 -6.29 -0.11 -15.84
CA ALA A 148 -7.66 -0.34 -15.37
C ALA A 148 -8.55 0.90 -15.60
N LEU A 149 -8.06 2.10 -15.29
CA LEU A 149 -8.81 3.36 -15.52
C LEU A 149 -9.03 3.62 -17.01
N ILE A 150 -8.01 3.41 -17.85
CA ILE A 150 -8.14 3.56 -19.31
C ILE A 150 -9.11 2.50 -19.86
N ALA A 151 -9.06 1.26 -19.38
CA ALA A 151 -10.02 0.23 -19.77
C ALA A 151 -11.44 0.57 -19.33
N THR A 152 -11.61 1.21 -18.17
CA THR A 152 -12.92 1.61 -17.60
C THR A 152 -13.52 2.82 -18.29
N PHE A 153 -12.73 3.87 -18.55
CA PHE A 153 -13.22 5.16 -19.05
C PHE A 153 -12.85 5.46 -20.51
N GLY A 154 -11.83 4.80 -21.05
CA GLY A 154 -11.39 4.98 -22.43
C GLY A 154 -12.29 4.30 -23.45
N ARG A 155 -12.01 4.55 -24.74
CA ARG A 155 -12.67 3.85 -25.85
C ARG A 155 -12.39 2.34 -25.83
N PRO A 156 -13.37 1.48 -26.17
CA PRO A 156 -13.14 0.05 -26.35
C PRO A 156 -12.01 -0.20 -27.37
N GLY A 157 -11.16 -1.20 -27.12
CA GLY A 157 -10.07 -1.58 -28.02
C GLY A 157 -8.77 -0.75 -27.91
N LEU A 158 -8.70 0.24 -27.02
CA LEU A 158 -7.46 1.02 -26.77
C LEU A 158 -6.32 0.19 -26.19
N ILE A 159 -6.64 -0.84 -25.40
CA ILE A 159 -5.65 -1.69 -24.73
C ILE A 159 -5.72 -3.08 -25.34
N SER A 160 -4.62 -3.51 -25.96
CA SER A 160 -4.50 -4.89 -26.43
C SER A 160 -4.32 -5.84 -25.24
N PRO A 161 -4.83 -7.09 -25.33
CA PRO A 161 -4.63 -8.09 -24.28
C PRO A 161 -3.16 -8.27 -23.89
N ALA A 162 -2.26 -8.26 -24.88
CA ALA A 162 -0.81 -8.36 -24.66
C ALA A 162 -0.23 -7.17 -23.88
N ALA A 163 -0.69 -5.95 -24.15
CA ALA A 163 -0.22 -4.75 -23.44
C ALA A 163 -0.59 -4.75 -21.94
N SER A 164 -1.66 -5.48 -21.57
CA SER A 164 -2.09 -5.58 -20.16
C SER A 164 -1.26 -6.54 -19.31
N ILE A 165 -0.48 -7.43 -19.95
CA ILE A 165 0.31 -8.47 -19.27
C ILE A 165 1.41 -7.85 -18.40
N ILE A 166 2.21 -6.94 -18.96
CA ILE A 166 3.37 -6.38 -18.26
C ILE A 166 2.93 -5.63 -16.99
N PRO A 167 1.95 -4.70 -17.04
CA PRO A 167 1.44 -4.03 -15.84
C PRO A 167 0.84 -4.99 -14.82
N ALA A 168 0.12 -6.03 -15.27
CA ALA A 168 -0.47 -7.02 -14.37
C ALA A 168 0.59 -7.83 -13.62
N ILE A 169 1.62 -8.33 -14.32
CA ILE A 169 2.72 -9.08 -13.71
C ILE A 169 3.47 -8.19 -12.72
N LEU A 170 3.77 -6.95 -13.11
CA LEU A 170 4.47 -6.00 -12.26
C LEU A 170 3.69 -5.68 -10.98
N ALA A 171 2.37 -5.47 -11.08
CA ALA A 171 1.53 -5.27 -9.91
C ALA A 171 1.51 -6.51 -9.00
N LYS A 172 1.47 -7.72 -9.57
CA LYS A 172 1.48 -8.97 -8.80
C LYS A 172 2.84 -9.25 -8.15
N SER A 173 3.96 -8.91 -8.77
CA SER A 173 5.32 -9.10 -8.20
C SER A 173 5.62 -8.17 -7.02
N SER A 174 4.85 -7.09 -6.85
CA SER A 174 5.00 -6.14 -5.73
C SER A 174 5.01 -6.77 -4.34
N THR A 175 4.34 -7.93 -4.17
CA THR A 175 4.30 -8.66 -2.90
C THR A 175 5.66 -9.22 -2.49
N VAL A 176 6.57 -9.43 -3.44
CA VAL A 176 7.91 -9.98 -3.20
C VAL A 176 8.89 -8.88 -2.77
N TYR A 177 8.72 -7.65 -3.25
CA TYR A 177 9.64 -6.55 -2.95
C TYR A 177 9.57 -6.11 -1.49
N ASN A 178 8.39 -6.18 -0.86
CA ASN A 178 8.23 -5.77 0.54
C ASN A 178 9.09 -6.60 1.52
N PRO A 179 9.08 -7.94 1.50
CA PRO A 179 10.01 -8.77 2.28
C PRO A 179 11.49 -8.51 1.95
N ILE A 180 11.86 -8.40 0.67
CA ILE A 180 13.24 -8.12 0.24
C ILE A 180 13.75 -6.83 0.87
N ILE A 181 12.97 -5.75 0.73
CA ILE A 181 13.29 -4.44 1.31
C ILE A 181 13.43 -4.54 2.83
N TYR A 182 12.55 -5.29 3.50
CA TYR A 182 12.66 -5.52 4.94
C TYR A 182 13.94 -6.27 5.34
N VAL A 183 14.27 -7.36 4.67
CA VAL A 183 15.43 -8.20 5.01
C VAL A 183 16.74 -7.43 4.81
N PHE A 184 16.91 -6.76 3.67
CA PHE A 184 18.19 -6.11 3.34
C PHE A 184 18.41 -4.78 4.07
N LEU A 185 17.34 -4.05 4.42
CA LEU A 185 17.49 -2.74 5.04
C LEU A 185 17.28 -2.74 6.57
N ASN A 186 16.67 -3.79 7.12
CA ASN A 186 16.58 -3.98 8.57
C ASN A 186 17.83 -4.70 9.11
N LYS A 187 18.76 -3.93 9.69
CA LYS A 187 19.99 -4.47 10.30
C LYS A 187 19.73 -5.56 11.34
N GLN A 188 18.63 -5.47 12.11
CA GLN A 188 18.33 -6.47 13.12
C GLN A 188 17.99 -7.83 12.52
N VAL A 189 17.39 -7.86 11.33
CA VAL A 189 17.07 -9.11 10.62
C VAL A 189 18.28 -9.64 9.86
N CYS A 190 19.06 -8.75 9.25
CA CYS A 190 20.28 -9.11 8.54
C CYS A 190 21.40 -9.64 9.47
N GLU A 191 21.41 -9.25 10.75
CA GLU A 191 22.33 -9.81 11.77
C GLU A 191 21.88 -11.17 12.33
N MET A 192 20.62 -11.58 12.07
CA MET A 192 20.08 -12.90 12.46
C MET A 192 20.18 -13.95 11.33
N LEU A 193 20.56 -13.55 10.12
CA LEU A 193 20.84 -14.40 8.96
C LEU A 193 22.35 -14.63 8.83
#